data_AF-A0A926V558-F1
#
_entry.id   AF-A0A926V558-F1
#
_cell.length_a   1.000
_cell.length_b   1.000
_cell.length_c   1.000
_cell.angle_alpha   90.00
_cell.angle_beta   90.00
_cell.angle_gamma   90.00
#
_symmetry.space_group_name_H-M   'P 1'
#
loop_
_entity.id
_entity.type
_entity.pdbx_description
1 polymer ?
#
loop_
_entity_poly.entity_id
_entity_poly.type
_entity_poly.pdbx_seq_one_letter_code
_entity_poly.pdbx_strand_id
1 'polypeptide(L)'
;MLTATEARKLHDEALGGDDCWQEGVCHSRRSYYRKGRSRGARRSPQVAEIVVLIPEIPFMVLHTYVDKPRQTNDEVVIHAMCAELRLGSKPVAMTQPSIPSGCRRDW
;
A
#
# COMPACT_ATOMS: atom_id res chain seq x y z
N MET A 1 -32.12 32.57 -10.13
CA MET A 1 -32.30 31.25 -10.77
C MET A 1 -32.58 31.51 -12.23
N LEU A 2 -32.04 30.71 -13.16
CA LEU A 2 -32.40 30.86 -14.58
C LEU A 2 -33.83 30.34 -14.78
N THR A 3 -34.57 30.97 -15.67
CA THR A 3 -35.83 30.43 -16.19
C THR A 3 -35.54 29.22 -17.08
N ALA A 4 -36.55 28.34 -17.29
CA ALA A 4 -36.38 27.16 -18.14
C ALA A 4 -35.97 27.52 -19.59
N THR A 5 -36.43 28.66 -20.09
CA THR A 5 -36.08 29.18 -21.42
C THR A 5 -34.62 29.61 -21.51
N GLU A 6 -34.09 30.27 -20.48
CA GLU A 6 -32.66 30.64 -20.40
C GLU A 6 -31.76 29.43 -20.22
N ALA A 7 -32.21 28.43 -19.47
CA ALA A 7 -31.49 27.16 -19.34
C ALA A 7 -31.46 26.41 -20.69
N ARG A 8 -32.55 26.41 -21.46
CA ARG A 8 -32.63 25.75 -22.78
C ARG A 8 -31.61 26.30 -23.78
N LYS A 9 -31.41 27.62 -23.78
CA LYS A 9 -30.39 28.29 -24.61
C LYS A 9 -28.95 27.78 -24.39
N LEU A 10 -28.64 27.25 -23.19
CA LEU A 10 -27.32 26.66 -22.93
C LEU A 10 -27.13 25.28 -23.57
N HIS A 11 -28.23 24.63 -23.91
CA HIS A 11 -28.24 23.32 -24.55
C HIS A 11 -28.44 23.41 -26.06
N ASP A 12 -28.99 24.51 -26.57
CA ASP A 12 -29.21 24.71 -28.01
C ASP A 12 -27.89 24.60 -28.79
N GLU A 13 -27.78 23.57 -29.65
CA GLU A 13 -26.59 23.30 -30.47
C GLU A 13 -26.22 24.49 -31.36
N ALA A 14 -27.22 25.19 -31.88
CA ALA A 14 -27.05 26.40 -32.69
C ALA A 14 -26.34 27.55 -31.94
N LEU A 15 -26.35 27.52 -30.60
CA LEU A 15 -25.67 28.50 -29.73
C LEU A 15 -24.37 27.93 -29.12
N GLY A 16 -23.90 26.77 -29.61
CA GLY A 16 -22.72 26.06 -29.08
C GLY A 16 -23.03 25.20 -27.85
N GLY A 17 -24.30 24.88 -27.61
CA GLY A 17 -24.76 23.93 -26.59
C GLY A 17 -24.52 22.47 -27.00
N ASP A 18 -24.93 21.54 -26.14
CA ASP A 18 -24.65 20.10 -26.28
C ASP A 18 -25.87 19.25 -26.69
N ASP A 19 -26.95 19.90 -27.16
CA ASP A 19 -28.27 19.36 -27.52
C ASP A 19 -28.88 18.39 -26.50
N CYS A 20 -28.43 18.46 -25.23
CA CYS A 20 -28.79 17.47 -24.23
C CYS A 20 -29.97 17.88 -23.34
N TRP A 21 -30.81 18.81 -23.82
CA TRP A 21 -31.93 19.36 -23.06
C TRP A 21 -32.89 18.25 -22.60
N GLN A 22 -33.06 18.12 -21.28
CA GLN A 22 -34.02 17.23 -20.67
C GLN A 22 -34.86 18.02 -19.70
N GLU A 23 -36.17 18.09 -19.98
CA GLU A 23 -37.08 18.96 -19.24
C GLU A 23 -37.02 18.70 -17.74
N GLY A 24 -37.07 17.45 -17.27
CA GLY A 24 -37.03 17.13 -15.84
C GLY A 24 -35.66 17.23 -15.13
N VAL A 25 -34.58 17.58 -15.82
CA VAL A 25 -33.20 17.55 -15.25
C VAL A 25 -32.46 18.88 -15.45
N CYS A 26 -32.64 19.51 -16.62
CA CYS A 26 -31.87 20.65 -17.09
C CYS A 26 -32.49 22.01 -16.73
N HIS A 27 -33.16 22.13 -15.57
CA HIS A 27 -33.81 23.38 -15.18
C HIS A 27 -32.85 24.52 -14.77
N SER A 28 -31.54 24.26 -14.67
CA SER A 28 -30.58 25.27 -14.19
C SER A 28 -29.18 25.11 -14.77
N ARG A 29 -28.41 26.20 -14.77
CA ARG A 29 -26.99 26.23 -15.13
C ARG A 29 -26.14 25.25 -14.29
N ARG A 30 -26.53 25.00 -13.03
CA ARG A 30 -25.85 24.01 -12.16
C ARG A 30 -26.07 22.58 -12.65
N SER A 31 -27.24 22.26 -13.17
CA SER A 31 -27.55 20.93 -13.74
C SER A 31 -26.70 20.67 -14.99
N TYR A 32 -26.57 21.67 -15.87
CA TYR A 32 -25.73 21.63 -17.07
C TYR A 32 -24.27 21.24 -16.73
N TYR A 33 -23.59 21.99 -15.86
CA TYR A 33 -22.19 21.72 -15.53
C TYR A 33 -21.96 20.42 -14.74
N ARG A 34 -22.96 19.91 -14.02
CA ARG A 34 -22.83 18.61 -13.32
C ARG A 34 -22.66 17.43 -14.29
N LYS A 35 -23.34 17.44 -15.45
CA LYS A 35 -23.15 16.42 -16.50
C LYS A 35 -21.76 16.51 -17.15
N GLY A 36 -21.22 17.72 -17.34
CA GLY A 36 -19.85 17.89 -17.83
C GLY A 36 -18.81 17.24 -16.92
N ARG A 37 -19.01 17.31 -15.60
CA ARG A 37 -18.11 16.71 -14.60
C ARG A 37 -18.16 15.18 -14.59
N SER A 38 -19.30 14.56 -14.89
CA SER A 38 -19.41 13.10 -14.93
C SER A 38 -18.84 12.48 -16.20
N ARG A 39 -18.75 13.21 -17.33
CA ARG A 39 -18.04 12.74 -18.54
C ARG A 39 -16.52 12.69 -18.37
N GLY A 40 -15.93 13.61 -17.61
CA GLY A 40 -14.48 13.60 -17.28
C GLY A 40 -14.06 12.52 -16.28
N ALA A 41 -15.01 11.79 -15.69
CA ALA A 41 -14.74 10.76 -14.69
C ALA A 41 -14.76 9.33 -15.25
N ARG A 42 -14.92 9.15 -16.58
CA ARG A 42 -14.59 7.87 -17.24
C ARG A 42 -13.08 7.77 -17.42
N ARG A 43 -12.34 7.77 -16.30
CA ARG A 43 -10.94 7.35 -16.30
C ARG A 43 -10.93 5.87 -16.70
N SER A 44 -10.28 5.56 -17.81
CA SER A 44 -10.01 4.19 -18.23
C SER A 44 -9.45 3.40 -17.05
N PRO A 45 -10.01 2.23 -16.68
CA PRO A 45 -9.46 1.38 -15.63
C PRO A 45 -8.24 0.60 -16.14
N GLN A 46 -7.39 1.23 -16.94
CA GLN A 46 -6.10 0.67 -17.30
C GLN A 46 -5.16 0.94 -16.13
N VAL A 47 -5.36 0.17 -15.06
CA VAL A 47 -4.34 0.01 -14.02
C VAL A 47 -3.20 -0.71 -14.73
N ALA A 48 -2.17 0.04 -15.09
CA ALA A 48 -0.95 -0.54 -15.63
C ALA A 48 -0.37 -1.48 -14.56
N GLU A 49 -0.20 -2.75 -14.90
CA GLU A 49 0.50 -3.71 -14.05
C GLU A 49 1.98 -3.30 -14.01
N ILE A 50 2.46 -2.87 -12.85
CA ILE A 50 3.85 -2.48 -12.64
C ILE A 50 4.54 -3.64 -11.94
N VAL A 51 5.43 -4.32 -12.65
CA VAL A 51 6.31 -5.33 -12.06
C VAL A 51 7.44 -4.61 -11.33
N VAL A 52 7.43 -4.65 -10.00
CA VAL A 52 8.52 -4.13 -9.17
C VAL A 52 9.44 -5.29 -8.79
N LEU A 53 10.70 -5.20 -9.23
CA LEU A 53 11.74 -6.13 -8.80
C LEU A 53 12.17 -5.76 -7.38
N ILE A 54 11.91 -6.63 -6.41
CA ILE A 54 12.34 -6.43 -5.03
C ILE A 54 13.81 -6.87 -4.95
N PRO A 55 14.75 -5.97 -4.56
CA PRO A 55 16.15 -6.35 -4.43
C PRO A 55 16.32 -7.32 -3.25
N GLU A 56 17.13 -8.37 -3.45
CA GLU A 56 17.51 -9.26 -2.36
C GLU A 56 18.54 -8.56 -1.46
N ILE A 57 18.10 -8.09 -0.30
CA ILE A 57 18.95 -7.41 0.68
C ILE A 57 19.51 -8.47 1.65
N PRO A 58 20.84 -8.54 1.86
CA PRO A 58 21.42 -9.44 2.84
C PRO A 58 21.12 -8.97 4.26
N PHE A 59 20.78 -9.90 5.15
CA PHE A 59 20.57 -9.61 6.57
C PHE A 59 21.05 -10.77 7.45
N MET A 60 21.27 -10.48 8.72
CA MET A 60 21.77 -11.43 9.71
C MET A 60 20.66 -11.75 10.72
N VAL A 61 20.45 -13.04 10.97
CA VAL A 61 19.56 -13.54 12.04
C VAL A 61 20.45 -14.05 13.17
N LEU A 62 20.29 -13.48 14.36
CA LEU A 62 20.97 -13.94 15.57
C LEU A 62 20.08 -14.93 16.31
N HIS A 63 20.51 -16.18 16.41
CA HIS A 63 19.86 -17.20 17.22
C HIS A 63 20.54 -17.24 18.58
N THR A 64 19.75 -17.18 19.65
CA THR A 64 20.22 -17.27 21.04
C THR A 64 19.59 -18.49 21.71
N TYR A 65 20.42 -19.36 22.27
CA TYR A 65 19.99 -20.53 23.02
C TYR A 65 19.98 -20.21 24.51
N VAL A 66 18.85 -20.48 25.14
CA VAL A 66 18.57 -20.22 26.55
C VAL A 66 17.99 -21.49 27.17
N ASP A 67 18.28 -21.76 28.45
CA ASP A 67 17.81 -22.97 29.13
C ASP A 67 16.32 -22.88 29.52
N LYS A 68 15.82 -21.65 29.70
CA LYS A 68 14.43 -21.36 30.07
C LYS A 68 13.84 -20.28 29.16
N PRO A 69 12.53 -20.36 28.82
CA PRO A 69 11.85 -19.29 28.10
C PRO A 69 11.98 -17.95 28.84
N ARG A 70 12.18 -16.86 28.10
CA ARG A 70 12.36 -15.53 28.68
C ARG A 70 11.12 -15.11 29.48
N GLN A 71 11.30 -14.71 30.73
CA GLN A 71 10.30 -13.98 31.50
C GLN A 71 10.70 -12.51 31.60
N THR A 72 9.72 -11.62 31.74
CA THR A 72 9.88 -10.15 31.60
C THR A 72 10.84 -9.53 32.60
N ASN A 73 11.13 -10.23 33.71
CA ASN A 73 11.95 -9.73 34.83
C ASN A 73 13.12 -10.65 35.21
N ASP A 74 13.42 -11.67 34.40
CA ASP A 74 14.45 -12.65 34.74
C ASP A 74 15.77 -12.33 34.03
N GLU A 75 16.89 -12.46 34.73
CA GLU A 75 18.21 -12.41 34.10
C GLU A 75 18.41 -13.69 33.29
N VAL A 76 18.09 -13.64 32.01
CA VAL A 76 18.18 -14.80 31.13
C VAL A 76 19.63 -14.98 30.68
N VAL A 77 20.25 -16.05 31.16
CA VAL A 77 21.59 -16.46 30.73
C VAL A 77 21.51 -17.05 29.32
N ILE A 78 22.29 -16.48 28.40
CA ILE A 78 22.47 -17.02 27.06
C ILE A 78 23.59 -18.05 27.13
N HIS A 79 23.31 -19.30 26.77
CA HIS A 79 24.30 -20.40 26.85
C HIS A 79 25.03 -20.63 25.53
N ALA A 80 24.42 -20.27 24.41
CA ALA A 80 25.07 -20.25 23.12
C ALA A 80 24.41 -19.23 22.18
N MET A 81 25.15 -18.79 21.18
CA MET A 81 24.63 -17.97 20.10
C MET A 81 25.21 -18.40 18.75
N CYS A 82 24.42 -18.30 17.68
CA CYS A 82 24.91 -18.42 16.32
C CYS A 82 24.26 -17.37 15.42
N ALA A 83 24.97 -16.99 14.36
CA ALA A 83 24.50 -16.03 13.38
C ALA A 83 24.27 -16.74 12.04
N GLU A 84 23.15 -16.42 11.41
CA GLU A 84 22.76 -16.92 10.09
C GLU A 84 22.69 -15.75 9.12
N LEU A 85 23.49 -15.78 8.06
CA LEU A 85 23.43 -14.83 6.97
C LEU A 85 22.37 -15.29 5.96
N ARG A 86 21.42 -14.41 5.66
CA ARG A 86 20.33 -14.66 4.71
C ARG A 86 20.34 -13.65 3.59
N LEU A 87 19.92 -14.11 2.41
CA LEU A 87 19.66 -13.26 1.25
C LEU A 87 18.19 -13.49 0.86
N GLY A 88 17.33 -12.51 1.18
CA GLY A 88 15.88 -12.69 1.12
C GLY A 88 15.41 -13.86 2.01
N SER A 89 14.68 -14.81 1.43
CA SER A 89 14.19 -15.99 2.17
C SER A 89 15.21 -17.12 2.29
N LYS A 90 16.37 -17.05 1.62
CA LYS A 90 17.33 -18.15 1.53
C LYS A 90 18.46 -18.02 2.57
N PRO A 91 18.75 -19.08 3.35
CA PRO A 91 19.95 -19.13 4.18
C PRO A 91 21.19 -19.30 3.30
N VAL A 92 22.23 -18.49 3.54
CA VAL A 92 23.49 -18.49 2.78
C VAL A 92 24.61 -19.12 3.58
N ALA A 93 24.73 -18.76 4.86
CA ALA A 93 25.76 -19.28 5.75
C ALA A 93 25.31 -19.23 7.21
N MET A 94 25.89 -20.09 8.05
CA MET A 94 25.62 -20.13 9.48
C MET A 94 26.92 -20.36 10.26
N THR A 95 27.14 -19.58 11.31
CA THR A 95 28.27 -19.81 12.22
C THR A 95 27.96 -20.98 13.15
N GLN A 96 29.00 -21.69 13.60
CA GLN A 96 28.81 -22.64 14.70
C GLN A 96 28.35 -21.90 15.97
N PRO A 97 27.51 -22.53 16.81
CA PRO A 97 27.14 -21.95 18.10
C PRO A 97 28.38 -21.72 18.97
N SER A 98 28.59 -20.46 19.37
CA SER A 98 29.63 -20.09 20.32
C SER A 98 29.05 -20.03 21.72
N ILE A 99 29.69 -20.72 22.67
CA ILE A 99 29.35 -20.68 24.10
C ILE A 99 30.05 -19.44 24.71
N PRO A 100 29.32 -18.54 25.39
CA PRO A 100 29.94 -17.40 26.05
C PRO A 100 30.93 -17.84 27.14
N SER A 101 32.05 -17.13 27.25
CA SER A 101 33.19 -17.47 28.11
C SER A 101 32.94 -17.52 29.63
N GLY A 102 31.68 -17.36 30.07
CA GLY A 102 31.24 -17.52 31.47
C GLY A 102 30.39 -18.77 31.75
N CYS A 103 29.94 -19.50 30.73
CA CYS A 103 29.22 -20.77 30.89
C CYS A 103 30.24 -21.91 31.08
N ARG A 104 30.67 -22.17 32.32
CA ARG A 104 31.41 -23.41 32.64
C ARG A 104 30.48 -24.61 32.42
N ARG A 105 31.01 -25.64 31.76
CA ARG A 105 30.35 -26.93 31.53
C ARG A 105 30.32 -27.71 32.85
N ASP A 106 29.35 -27.41 33.69
CA ASP A 106 28.98 -28.28 34.81
C ASP A 106 27.64 -28.95 34.45
N TRP A 107 27.72 -30.01 33.62
CA TRP A 107 26.67 -31.01 33.40
C TRP A 107 27.25 -32.38 33.75
#